data_AF-A0A3S5A2H5-F1
#
_entry.id   AF-A0A3S5A2H5-F1
#
_cell.length_a   1.000
_cell.length_b   1.000
_cell.length_c   1.000
_cell.angle_alpha   90.00
_cell.angle_beta   90.00
_cell.angle_gamma   90.00
#
_symmetry.space_group_name_H-M   'P 1'
#
loop_
_entity.id
_entity.type
_entity.pdbx_description
1 polymer ?
#
loop_
_entity_poly.entity_id
_entity_poly.type
_entity_poly.pdbx_seq_one_letter_code
_entity_poly.pdbx_strand_id
1 'polypeptide(L)' 'MRIGIPMIKWSGTEGDYNVLVLQLLGPSLEDLFNFCGRRFKLKTVLLLADQIIARVEYIHSRNFLHRRGQTRLHNVKE' A
#
# COMPACT_ATOMS: atom_id res chain seq x y z
N MET A 1 13.84 1.37 -7.22
CA MET A 1 12.89 1.75 -6.16
C MET A 1 12.10 0.50 -5.76
N ARG A 2 12.24 -0.05 -4.54
CA ARG A 2 11.38 -1.17 -4.12
C ARG A 2 9.95 -0.63 -3.93
N ILE A 3 8.98 -1.21 -4.63
CA ILE A 3 7.55 -0.88 -4.46
C ILE A 3 7.16 -1.45 -3.09
N GLY A 4 6.78 -0.58 -2.16
CA GLY A 4 6.45 -0.95 -0.77
C GLY A 4 5.01 -1.40 -0.64
N ILE A 5 4.56 -2.22 -1.58
CA ILE A 5 3.24 -2.84 -1.60
C ILE A 5 3.46 -4.33 -1.31
N PRO A 6 2.77 -4.89 -0.30
CA PRO A 6 2.91 -6.30 0.03
C PRO A 6 2.44 -7.17 -1.14
N MET A 7 3.18 -8.24 -1.43
CA MET A 7 2.79 -9.19 -2.46
C MET A 7 1.65 -10.09 -1.98
N ILE A 8 0.68 -10.34 -2.86
CA ILE A 8 -0.34 -11.38 -2.66
C ILE A 8 0.32 -12.73 -2.92
N LYS A 9 0.26 -13.63 -1.94
CA LYS A 9 0.73 -15.01 -2.08
C LYS A 9 -0.39 -15.95 -2.52
N TRP A 10 -1.59 -15.74 -2.00
CA TRP A 10 -2.77 -16.55 -2.36
C TRP A 10 -4.06 -15.79 -2.08
N SER A 11 -5.11 -16.08 -2.85
CA SER A 11 -6.46 -15.57 -2.66
C SER A 11 -7.45 -16.67 -3.03
N GLY A 12 -8.49 -16.86 -2.21
CA GLY A 12 -9.50 -17.88 -2.45
C GLY A 12 -10.63 -17.83 -1.44
N THR A 13 -11.48 -18.86 -1.48
CA THR A 13 -12.65 -19.00 -0.61
C THR A 13 -12.54 -20.32 0.14
N GLU A 14 -12.69 -20.27 1.47
CA GLU A 14 -12.68 -21.42 2.36
C GLU A 14 -14.00 -21.44 3.14
N GLY A 15 -14.89 -22.37 2.77
CA GLY A 15 -16.26 -22.39 3.26
C GLY A 15 -17.02 -21.12 2.87
N ASP A 16 -17.56 -20.42 3.87
CA ASP A 16 -18.29 -19.15 3.69
C ASP A 16 -17.38 -17.90 3.78
N TYR A 17 -16.06 -18.07 3.86
CA TYR A 17 -15.11 -16.97 4.05
C TYR A 17 -14.22 -16.75 2.84
N ASN A 18 -13.99 -15.47 2.51
CA ASN A 18 -12.95 -15.07 1.57
C ASN A 18 -11.63 -14.87 2.32
N VAL A 19 -10.58 -15.52 1.83
CA VAL A 19 -9.26 -15.55 2.49
C VAL A 19 -8.21 -14.97 1.54
N LEU A 20 -7.39 -14.06 2.08
CA LEU A 20 -6.29 -13.41 1.37
C LEU A 20 -4.99 -13.59 2.16
N VAL A 21 -4.01 -14.26 1.56
CA VAL A 21 -2.68 -14.47 2.14
C VAL A 21 -1.72 -13.46 1.52
N LEU A 22 -1.20 -12.57 2.35
CA LEU A 22 -0.26 -11.52 1.97
C LEU A 22 1.14 -11.78 2.53
N GLN A 23 2.13 -11.08 2.00
CA GLN A 23 3.44 -11.00 2.62
C GLN A 23 3.34 -10.44 4.05
N LEU A 24 3.93 -11.13 5.02
CA LEU A 24 4.08 -10.62 6.39
C LEU A 24 5.04 -9.43 6.40
N LEU A 25 4.62 -8.33 7.01
CA LEU A 25 5.41 -7.11 7.16
C LEU A 25 5.85 -6.95 8.63
N GLY A 26 6.79 -6.04 8.85
CA GLY A 26 7.25 -5.68 10.18
C GLY A 26 6.22 -4.85 10.97
N PRO A 27 6.64 -4.29 12.13
CA PRO A 27 5.78 -3.47 12.98
C PRO A 27 5.23 -2.25 12.23
N SER A 28 4.04 -1.80 12.63
CA SER A 28 3.42 -0.61 12.06
C SER A 28 4.16 0.67 12.50
N LEU A 29 3.90 1.77 11.80
CA LEU A 29 4.43 3.08 12.23
C LEU A 29 3.93 3.48 13.62
N GLU A 30 2.72 3.05 14.02
CA GLU A 30 2.18 3.32 15.36
C GLU A 30 2.94 2.53 16.44
N ASP A 31 3.30 1.27 16.17
CA ASP A 31 4.12 0.46 17.08
C ASP A 31 5.49 1.12 17.28
N LEU A 32 6.12 1.57 16.20
CA LEU A 32 7.39 2.29 16.24
C LEU A 32 7.26 3.66 16.93
N PHE A 33 6.15 4.35 16.74
CA PHE A 33 5.88 5.64 17.37
C PHE A 33 5.74 5.50 18.88
N ASN A 34 5.00 4.49 19.33
CA ASN A 34 4.87 4.17 20.75
C ASN A 34 6.21 3.71 21.35
N PHE A 35 6.98 2.89 20.62
CA PHE A 35 8.34 2.51 21.02
C PHE A 35 9.26 3.71 21.24
N CYS A 36 9.13 4.76 20.42
CA CYS A 36 9.91 6.00 20.55
C CYS A 36 9.36 7.00 21.59
N GLY A 37 8.41 6.60 22.45
CA GLY A 37 7.80 7.51 23.42
C GLY A 37 6.94 8.59 22.76
N ARG A 38 6.22 8.21 21.69
CA ARG A 38 5.28 9.05 20.94
C ARG A 38 5.89 10.32 20.36
N ARG A 39 7.19 10.26 20.03
CA ARG A 39 7.89 11.32 19.30
C ARG A 39 8.94 10.76 18.37
N PHE A 40 8.88 11.15 17.11
CA PHE A 40 9.97 10.93 16.16
C PHE A 40 10.87 12.16 16.08
N LYS A 41 12.15 11.94 15.75
CA LYS A 41 13.07 13.02 15.40
C LYS A 41 12.72 13.57 14.02
N LEU A 42 13.03 14.83 13.76
CA LEU A 42 12.78 15.49 12.48
C LEU A 42 13.34 14.68 11.29
N LYS A 43 14.57 14.16 11.41
CA LYS A 43 15.17 13.29 10.39
C LYS A 43 14.29 12.08 10.04
N THR A 44 13.73 11.41 11.05
CA THR A 44 12.85 10.26 10.86
C THR A 44 11.55 10.67 10.18
N VAL A 45 10.96 11.79 10.60
CA VAL A 45 9.73 12.33 9.98
C VAL A 45 9.96 12.63 8.50
N LEU A 46 11.07 13.26 8.14
CA LEU A 46 11.40 13.57 6.74
C LEU A 46 11.60 12.31 5.88
N LEU A 47 12.32 11.30 6.42
CA LEU A 47 12.51 10.02 5.73
C LEU A 47 11.20 9.25 5.54
N LEU A 48 10.26 9.35 6.50
CA LEU A 48 8.94 8.76 6.38
C LEU A 48 8.09 9.53 5.35
N ALA A 49 8.12 10.86 5.38
CA ALA A 49 7.36 11.69 4.45
C ALA A 49 7.74 11.42 2.99
N ASP A 50 9.03 11.38 2.67
CA ASP A 50 9.54 11.07 1.32
C ASP A 50 9.02 9.71 0.82
N GLN A 51 9.09 8.68 1.67
CA GLN A 51 8.58 7.36 1.32
C GLN A 51 7.06 7.33 1.16
N ILE A 52 6.31 7.97 2.06
CA ILE A 52 4.83 7.97 2.03
C ILE A 52 4.33 8.68 0.77
N ILE A 53 4.89 9.84 0.44
CA ILE A 53 4.52 10.60 -0.77
C ILE A 53 4.74 9.73 -2.01
N ALA A 54 5.92 9.12 -2.16
CA ALA A 54 6.20 8.25 -3.28
C ALA A 54 5.26 7.03 -3.38
N ARG A 55 4.75 6.51 -2.25
CA ARG A 55 3.75 5.42 -2.26
C ARG A 55 2.38 5.89 -2.70
N VAL A 56 1.94 7.05 -2.22
CA VAL A 56 0.67 7.65 -2.60
C VAL A 56 0.67 7.98 -4.10
N GLU A 57 1.75 8.59 -4.60
CA GLU A 57 1.95 8.85 -6.03
C GLU A 57 1.92 7.55 -6.86
N TYR A 58 2.58 6.50 -6.40
CA TYR A 58 2.53 5.20 -7.08
C TYR A 58 1.11 4.65 -7.16
N ILE A 59 0.35 4.65 -6.05
CA ILE A 59 -1.05 4.17 -6.04
C ILE A 59 -1.92 5.02 -6.97
N HIS A 60 -1.77 6.35 -6.92
CA HIS A 60 -2.50 7.27 -7.80
C HIS A 60 -2.15 7.05 -9.27
N SER A 61 -0.88 6.81 -9.61
CA SER A 61 -0.41 6.58 -10.99
C SER A 61 -0.95 5.29 -11.61
N ARG A 62 -1.36 4.32 -10.77
CA ARG A 62 -1.87 3.02 -11.20
C ARG A 62 -3.39 3.01 -11.41
N ASN A 63 -4.07 4.15 -11.30
CA ASN A 63 -5.49 4.32 -11.63
C ASN A 63 -6.43 3.26 -11.00
N PHE A 64 -6.18 2.85 -9.75
CA PHE A 64 -7.24 2.23 -8.96
C PHE A 64 -8.21 3.32 -8.47
N LEU A 65 -9.01 3.85 -9.42
CA LEU A 65 -10.20 4.63 -9.11
C LEU A 65 -11.23 3.69 -8.47
N HIS A 66 -11.15 3.49 -7.16
CA HIS A 66 -12.13 2.71 -6.40
C HIS A 66 -13.51 3.42 -6.32
N ARG A 67 -13.64 4.66 -6.81
CA ARG A 67 -14.90 5.41 -6.80
C ARG A 67 -15.54 5.41 -8.18
N ARG A 68 -16.36 4.38 -8.43
CA ARG A 68 -17.49 4.30 -9.38
C ARG A 68 -17.34 5.07 -10.71
N GLY A 69 -17.03 4.32 -11.77
CA GLY A 69 -17.45 4.62 -13.15
C GLY A 69 -16.43 5.34 -14.02
N GLN A 70 -15.60 4.58 -14.76
CA GLN A 70 -15.56 4.57 -16.24
C GLN A 70 -14.39 3.69 -16.69
N THR A 71 -14.69 2.42 -16.93
CA THR A 71 -13.82 1.54 -17.73
C THR A 71 -13.89 2.03 -19.18
N ARG A 72 -13.02 2.96 -19.57
CA ARG A 72 -12.75 3.21 -20.98
C ARG A 72 -11.53 2.38 -21.35
N LEU A 73 -11.78 1.16 -21.81
CA LEU A 73 -10.81 0.43 -22.63
C LEU A 73 -10.58 1.31 -23.87
N HIS A 74 -9.48 2.06 -23.87
CA HIS A 74 -8.96 2.57 -25.12
C HIS A 74 -8.47 1.35 -25.88
N ASN A 75 -9.23 0.99 -26.93
CA ASN A 75 -8.75 0.17 -28.03
C ASN A 75 -7.38 0.68 -28.46
N VAL A 76 -6.34 -0.07 -28.13
CA VAL A 76 -5.09 0.00 -28.86
C VAL A 76 -5.21 -1.07 -29.93
N LYS A 77 -5.37 -0.58 -31.17
CA LYS A 77 -5.14 -1.24 -32.46
C LYS A 77 -4.09 -2.35 -32.28
N GLU A 78 -4.35 -3.61 -32.61
CA GLU A 78 -4.66 -4.18 -33.93
C GLU A 78 -5.72 -5.29 -33.89
#